data_AF-A0AAX2KUT4-F1
#
_entry.id   AF-A0AAX2KUT4-F1
#
_cell.length_a   1.000
_cell.length_b   1.000
_cell.length_c   1.000
_cell.angle_alpha   90.00
_cell.angle_beta   90.00
_cell.angle_gamma   90.00
#
_symmetry.space_group_name_H-M   'P 1'
#
loop_
_entity.id
_entity.type
_entity.pdbx_description
1 polymer ?
#
loop_
_entity_poly.entity_id
_entity_poly.type
_entity_poly.pdbx_seq_one_letter_code
_entity_poly.pdbx_strand_id
1 'polypeptide(L)' 'MTDHPKSLGADDFADYLAVIPGIYGRVGSRNPENPATHFGHHHEQFDIDERALLLAAEYHVRYALNYLSE' A
#
# COMPACT_ATOMS: atom_id res chain seq x y z
N MET A 1 0.37 -4.81 -10.65
CA MET A 1 0.12 -3.36 -10.67
C MET A 1 -1.21 -3.13 -11.34
N THR A 2 -2.09 -2.33 -10.73
CA THR A 2 -3.38 -1.94 -11.29
C THR A 2 -3.37 -0.46 -11.62
N ASP A 3 -4.24 -0.03 -12.53
CA ASP A 3 -4.41 1.39 -12.88
C ASP A 3 -5.29 2.09 -11.83
N HIS A 4 -4.72 2.31 -10.64
CA HIS A 4 -5.43 3.00 -9.57
C HIS A 4 -5.48 4.51 -9.88
N PRO A 5 -6.66 5.16 -9.86
CA PRO A 5 -6.76 6.60 -10.09
C PRO A 5 -5.91 7.38 -9.08
N LYS A 6 -5.34 8.50 -9.53
CA LYS A 6 -4.57 9.40 -8.66
C LYS A 6 -5.42 9.84 -7.47
N SER A 7 -4.79 9.96 -6.31
CA SER A 7 -5.42 10.34 -5.05
C SER A 7 -4.89 11.70 -4.60
N LEU A 8 -5.74 12.49 -3.94
CA LEU A 8 -5.38 13.79 -3.36
C LEU A 8 -4.96 13.67 -1.87
N GLY A 9 -4.77 12.46 -1.36
CA GLY A 9 -4.25 12.24 -0.01
C GLY A 9 -2.80 12.72 0.10
N ALA A 10 -2.49 13.46 1.16
CA ALA A 10 -1.13 13.88 1.47
C ALA A 10 -0.41 12.77 2.26
N ASP A 11 0.85 12.53 1.92
CA ASP A 11 1.74 11.58 2.58
C ASP A 11 3.15 12.18 2.53
N ASP A 12 3.84 12.23 3.66
CA ASP A 12 5.17 12.83 3.78
C ASP A 12 6.26 11.99 3.10
N PHE A 13 5.94 10.76 2.65
CA PHE A 13 6.83 9.97 1.81
C PHE A 13 7.21 10.69 0.51
N ALA A 14 6.41 11.66 0.06
CA ALA A 14 6.73 12.54 -1.06
C ALA A 14 8.08 13.27 -0.87
N ASP A 15 8.49 13.58 0.36
CA ASP A 15 9.77 14.25 0.63
C ASP A 15 10.96 13.36 0.29
N TYR A 16 10.86 12.04 0.50
CA TYR A 16 11.89 11.09 0.07
C TYR A 16 11.95 10.99 -1.46
N LEU A 17 10.79 10.89 -2.11
CA LEU A 17 10.68 10.78 -3.57
C LEU A 17 11.12 12.05 -4.31
N ALA A 18 11.16 13.19 -3.63
CA ALA A 18 11.70 14.44 -4.17
C ALA A 18 13.23 14.44 -4.30
N VAL A 19 13.93 13.59 -3.54
CA VAL A 19 15.40 13.60 -3.43
C VAL A 19 16.04 12.40 -4.13
N ILE A 20 15.44 11.21 -4.01
CA ILE A 20 15.98 9.97 -4.58
C ILE A 20 14.92 9.26 -5.44
N PRO A 21 15.33 8.54 -6.51
CA PRO A 21 14.42 7.66 -7.21
C PRO A 21 13.82 6.65 -6.25
N GLY A 22 12.50 6.56 -6.23
CA GLY A 22 11.79 5.64 -5.36
C GLY A 22 10.40 5.33 -5.89
N ILE A 23 9.70 4.47 -5.16
CA ILE A 23 8.35 4.03 -5.49
C ILE A 23 7.47 4.09 -4.24
N TYR A 24 6.24 4.59 -4.39
CA TYR A 24 5.20 4.51 -3.37
C TYR A 24 4.08 3.57 -3.86
N GLY A 25 3.93 2.45 -3.18
CA GLY A 25 2.98 1.39 -3.54
C GLY A 25 1.81 1.29 -2.57
N ARG A 26 0.63 0.91 -3.07
CA ARG A 26 -0.55 0.61 -2.26
C ARG A 26 -0.85 -0.88 -2.31
N VAL A 27 -1.14 -1.48 -1.16
CA VAL A 27 -1.62 -2.87 -1.04
C VAL A 27 -3.10 -2.83 -0.68
N GLY A 28 -3.95 -3.45 -1.49
CA GLY A 28 -5.38 -3.46 -1.25
C GLY A 28 -5.75 -4.36 -0.07
N SER A 29 -6.46 -3.81 0.91
CA SER A 29 -6.94 -4.52 2.10
C SER A 29 -8.46 -4.69 2.17
N ARG A 30 -9.20 -4.18 1.19
CA ARG A 30 -10.66 -4.33 1.10
C ARG A 30 -11.03 -5.75 0.69
N ASN A 31 -11.85 -6.41 1.49
CA ASN A 31 -12.40 -7.73 1.21
C ASN A 31 -13.87 -7.63 0.75
N PRO A 32 -14.21 -8.00 -0.50
CA PRO A 32 -15.59 -7.94 -1.01
C PRO A 32 -16.61 -8.68 -0.16
N GLU A 33 -16.19 -9.77 0.51
CA GLU A 33 -17.05 -10.61 1.35
C GLU A 33 -17.16 -10.13 2.80
N ASN A 34 -16.33 -9.16 3.22
CA ASN A 34 -16.36 -8.58 4.57
C ASN A 34 -16.56 -7.05 4.52
N PRO A 35 -17.80 -6.55 4.67
CA PRO A 35 -18.12 -5.13 4.63
C PRO A 35 -17.39 -4.25 5.66
N ALA A 36 -16.94 -4.82 6.79
CA ALA A 36 -16.19 -4.06 7.81
C ALA A 36 -14.89 -3.47 7.25
N THR A 37 -14.31 -4.09 6.22
CA THR A 37 -13.04 -3.67 5.60
C THR A 37 -13.21 -2.60 4.50
N HIS A 38 -14.42 -2.04 4.33
CA HIS A 38 -14.73 -1.11 3.22
C HIS A 38 -14.65 0.36 3.65
N PHE A 39 -14.58 0.64 4.95
CA PHE A 39 -14.44 2.00 5.47
C PHE A 39 -13.05 2.55 5.12
N GLY A 40 -13.00 3.80 4.67
CA GLY A 40 -11.75 4.46 4.29
C GLY A 40 -10.88 4.81 5.50
N HIS A 41 -9.61 5.11 5.23
CA HIS A 41 -8.71 5.70 6.23
C HIS A 41 -9.36 6.94 6.88
N HIS A 42 -9.11 7.13 8.19
CA HIS A 42 -9.70 8.18 9.04
C HIS A 42 -11.17 8.01 9.43
N HIS A 43 -11.85 6.93 9.03
CA HIS A 43 -13.19 6.60 9.52
C HIS A 43 -13.13 5.89 10.88
N GLU A 44 -14.11 6.10 11.77
CA GLU A 44 -14.14 5.48 13.11
C GLU A 44 -14.29 3.95 13.09
N GLN A 45 -14.90 3.43 12.02
CA GLN A 45 -15.09 2.00 11.76
C GLN A 45 -14.02 1.44 10.80
N PHE A 46 -12.90 2.15 10.60
CA PHE A 46 -11.83 1.68 9.74
C PHE A 46 -11.32 0.31 10.20
N ASP A 47 -11.25 -0.62 9.27
CA ASP A 47 -10.71 -1.96 9.47
C ASP A 47 -10.11 -2.49 8.15
N ILE A 48 -9.29 -3.54 8.24
CA ILE A 48 -8.57 -4.12 7.12
C ILE A 48 -8.70 -5.63 7.08
N ASP A 49 -8.60 -6.23 5.89
CA ASP A 49 -8.34 -7.66 5.79
C ASP A 49 -6.85 -7.95 6.05
N GLU A 50 -6.54 -8.62 7.15
CA GLU A 50 -5.17 -8.91 7.58
C GLU A 50 -4.38 -9.79 6.60
N ARG A 51 -5.03 -10.47 5.64
CA ARG A 51 -4.31 -11.15 4.54
C ARG A 51 -3.46 -10.19 3.73
N ALA A 52 -3.82 -8.89 3.70
CA ALA A 52 -3.02 -7.85 3.07
C ALA A 52 -1.64 -7.66 3.73
N LEU A 53 -1.48 -7.99 5.02
CA LEU A 53 -0.20 -7.89 5.71
C LEU A 53 0.84 -8.86 5.12
N LEU A 54 0.41 -10.10 4.84
CA LEU A 54 1.28 -11.09 4.21
C LEU A 54 1.70 -10.66 2.80
N LEU A 55 0.75 -10.15 2.01
CA LEU A 55 1.04 -9.62 0.67
C LEU A 55 2.03 -8.44 0.74
N ALA A 56 1.81 -7.49 1.66
CA ALA A 56 2.68 -6.34 1.83
C ALA A 56 4.11 -6.75 2.22
N ALA A 57 4.25 -7.70 3.15
CA ALA A 57 5.55 -8.22 3.58
C ALA A 57 6.28 -8.93 2.43
N GLU A 58 5.58 -9.79 1.69
CA GLU A 58 6.14 -10.48 0.53
C GLU A 58 6.61 -9.49 -0.53
N TYR A 59 5.81 -8.47 -0.86
CA TYR A 59 6.19 -7.45 -1.83
C TYR A 59 7.47 -6.72 -1.44
N HIS A 60 7.59 -6.29 -0.18
CA HIS A 60 8.79 -5.59 0.29
C HIS A 60 10.03 -6.49 0.23
N VAL A 61 9.92 -7.73 0.70
CA VAL A 61 11.05 -8.68 0.69
C VAL A 61 11.49 -9.00 -0.73
N ARG A 62 10.55 -9.35 -1.61
CA ARG A 62 10.86 -9.66 -3.02
C ARG A 62 11.45 -8.45 -3.73
N TYR A 63 10.91 -7.25 -3.50
CA TYR A 63 11.44 -6.03 -4.09
C TYR A 63 12.89 -5.79 -3.66
N ALA A 64 13.17 -5.85 -2.36
CA ALA A 64 14.53 -5.64 -1.84
C ALA A 64 15.51 -6.70 -2.36
N LEU A 65 15.13 -7.98 -2.35
CA LEU A 65 15.97 -9.06 -2.86
C LEU A 65 16.25 -8.89 -4.35
N ASN A 66 15.23 -8.60 -5.16
CA ASN A 66 15.41 -8.41 -6.59
C ASN A 66 16.31 -7.21 -6.88
N TYR A 67 16.04 -6.05 -6.25
CA TYR A 67 16.80 -4.82 -6.49
C TYR A 67 18.27 -4.92 -6.06
N LEU A 68 18.57 -5.65 -5.00
CA LEU A 68 19.94 -5.81 -4.46
C LEU A 68 20.69 -7.01 -5.05
N SER A 69 20.03 -7.89 -5.80
CA SER A 69 20.69 -9.03 -6.48
C SER A 69 21.13 -8.70 -7.91
N GLU A 70 20.84 -7.48 -8.38
CA GLU A 70 21.41 -6.87 -9.59
C GLU A 70 22.74 -6.17 -9.27
#